data_AF-A0A7S2HBC5-F1
#
_entry.id   AF-A0A7S2HBC5-F1
#
_cell.length_a   1.000
_cell.length_b   1.000
_cell.length_c   1.000
_cell.angle_alpha   90.00
_cell.angle_beta   90.00
_cell.angle_gamma   90.00
#
_symmetry.space_group_name_H-M   'P 1'
#
loop_
_entity.id
_entity.type
_entity.pdbx_description
1 polymer ?
#
loop_
_entity_poly.entity_id
_entity_poly.type
_entity_poly.pdbx_seq_one_letter_code
_entity_poly.pdbx_strand_id
1 'polypeptide(L)'
;DDAEKSVPTSWSNVEVDSTGLFVFVANDSISSLLVLHIREIQVLMSQGEKAPLATEFDTGSRWGLQFPILSMVPQQGHGVPGELDVYCFQTKAIQKYTMPMDQCAPVQCEEEEESYPPE
;
A
#
# COMPACT_ATOMS: atom_id res chain seq x y z
N ASP A 1 8.12 -33.25 -13.27
CA ASP A 1 7.42 -32.68 -12.11
C ASP A 1 8.33 -31.71 -11.38
N ASP A 2 8.30 -30.44 -11.75
CA ASP A 2 8.90 -29.36 -10.96
C ASP A 2 7.92 -28.18 -11.02
N ALA A 3 6.80 -28.35 -10.33
CA ALA A 3 5.94 -27.22 -10.03
C ALA A 3 6.54 -26.53 -8.81
N GLU A 4 7.29 -25.45 -9.03
CA GLU A 4 7.58 -24.47 -7.99
C GLU A 4 6.25 -24.08 -7.36
N LYS A 5 5.98 -24.67 -6.21
CA LYS A 5 4.79 -24.38 -5.41
C LYS A 5 4.98 -22.94 -4.94
N SER A 6 4.37 -22.00 -5.64
CA SER A 6 4.35 -20.59 -5.25
C SER A 6 3.85 -20.54 -3.82
N VAL A 7 4.77 -20.22 -2.90
CA VAL A 7 4.41 -19.98 -1.50
C VAL A 7 3.50 -18.75 -1.55
N PRO A 8 2.26 -18.84 -1.06
CA PRO A 8 1.38 -17.68 -1.04
C PRO A 8 2.05 -16.62 -0.18
N THR A 9 2.43 -15.53 -0.86
CA THR A 9 3.00 -14.32 -0.29
C THR A 9 1.96 -13.67 0.62
N SER A 10 1.87 -14.11 1.88
CA SER A 10 0.89 -13.55 2.82
C SER A 10 1.37 -12.17 3.28
N TRP A 11 0.75 -11.11 2.76
CA TRP A 11 0.87 -9.79 3.36
C TRP A 11 0.28 -9.86 4.76
N SER A 12 1.11 -9.68 5.79
CA SER A 12 0.74 -10.01 7.16
C SER A 12 0.73 -8.80 8.10
N ASN A 13 1.23 -7.66 7.63
CA ASN A 13 1.22 -6.42 8.40
C ASN A 13 0.58 -5.30 7.56
N VAL A 14 -0.51 -4.72 8.07
CA VAL A 14 -1.21 -3.60 7.46
C VAL A 14 -1.38 -2.52 8.49
N GLU A 15 -0.87 -1.33 8.19
CA GLU A 15 -0.97 -0.17 9.08
C GLU A 15 -1.44 1.04 8.29
N VAL A 16 -2.21 1.91 8.93
CA VAL A 16 -2.67 3.18 8.35
C VAL A 16 -1.97 4.30 9.12
N ASP A 17 -1.49 5.31 8.39
CA ASP A 17 -0.87 6.45 9.04
C ASP A 17 -1.89 7.26 9.87
N SER A 18 -1.38 8.13 10.75
CA SER A 18 -2.23 8.94 11.62
C SER A 18 -3.12 9.94 10.87
N THR A 19 -2.80 10.28 9.62
CA THR A 19 -3.64 11.16 8.80
C THR A 19 -4.78 10.41 8.10
N GLY A 20 -4.72 9.08 8.02
CA GLY A 20 -5.70 8.27 7.31
C GLY A 20 -5.56 8.35 5.79
N LEU A 21 -4.46 8.90 5.29
CA LEU A 21 -4.22 9.11 3.86
C LEU A 21 -3.30 8.04 3.27
N PHE A 22 -2.63 7.23 4.09
CA PHE A 22 -1.70 6.22 3.59
C PHE A 22 -1.91 4.87 4.25
N VAL A 23 -1.91 3.82 3.44
CA VAL A 23 -1.89 2.43 3.87
C VAL A 23 -0.53 1.83 3.57
N PHE A 24 0.05 1.21 4.59
CA PHE A 24 1.30 0.47 4.52
C PHE A 24 0.96 -1.00 4.57
N VAL A 25 1.47 -1.77 3.63
CA VAL A 25 1.27 -3.21 3.54
C VAL A 25 2.65 -3.83 3.46
N ALA A 26 3.04 -4.57 4.50
CA ALA A 26 4.28 -5.30 4.52
C ALA A 26 4.04 -6.79 4.41
N ASN A 27 4.99 -7.44 3.75
CA ASN A 27 5.07 -8.88 3.75
C ASN A 27 6.13 -9.31 4.78
N ASP A 28 5.78 -10.23 5.68
CA ASP A 28 6.71 -10.75 6.69
C ASP A 28 7.74 -11.74 6.12
N SER A 29 7.46 -12.28 4.94
CA SER A 29 8.24 -13.33 4.28
C SER A 29 9.14 -12.74 3.20
N ILE A 30 8.71 -11.63 2.61
CA ILE A 30 9.42 -10.87 1.58
C ILE A 30 9.74 -9.51 2.17
N SER A 31 11.03 -9.16 2.26
CA SER A 31 11.53 -7.84 2.69
C SER A 31 11.03 -6.72 1.75
N SER A 32 9.74 -6.44 1.77
CA SER A 32 9.07 -5.53 0.86
C SER A 32 7.93 -4.83 1.57
N LEU A 33 7.83 -3.53 1.30
CA LEU A 33 6.80 -2.65 1.80
C LEU A 33 6.09 -2.02 0.62
N LEU A 34 4.78 -2.13 0.58
CA LEU A 34 3.90 -1.42 -0.33
C LEU A 34 3.27 -0.26 0.44
N VAL A 35 3.31 0.93 -0.15
CA VAL A 35 2.65 2.13 0.36
C VAL A 35 1.61 2.54 -0.66
N LEU A 36 0.38 2.77 -0.20
CA LEU A 36 -0.75 3.18 -1.02
C LEU A 36 -1.31 4.48 -0.46
N HIS A 37 -1.55 5.46 -1.33
CA HIS A 37 -2.25 6.70 -0.97
C HIS A 37 -3.75 6.52 -1.15
N ILE A 38 -4.52 6.97 -0.17
CA ILE A 38 -5.98 6.99 -0.17
C ILE A 38 -6.42 8.38 -0.61
N ARG A 39 -7.30 8.42 -1.60
CA ARG A 39 -7.97 9.62 -2.07
C ARG A 39 -9.48 9.49 -1.92
N GLU A 40 -10.12 10.56 -1.44
CA GLU A 40 -11.58 10.67 -1.50
C GLU A 40 -12.05 11.07 -2.91
N ILE A 41 -13.05 10.35 -3.39
CA ILE A 41 -13.74 10.62 -4.65
C ILE A 41 -15.23 10.87 -4.40
N GLN A 42 -15.79 11.79 -5.18
CA GLN A 42 -17.24 12.01 -5.22
C GLN A 42 -17.84 11.10 -6.28
N VAL A 43 -18.72 10.19 -5.86
CA VAL A 43 -19.41 9.30 -6.79
C VAL A 43 -20.59 10.04 -7.40
N LEU A 44 -20.49 10.48 -8.65
CA LEU A 44 -21.57 11.20 -9.31
C LEU A 44 -22.77 10.25 -9.53
N MET A 45 -23.82 10.38 -8.70
CA MET A 45 -25.07 9.64 -8.92
C MET A 45 -25.95 10.39 -9.91
N SER A 46 -26.60 9.65 -10.80
CA SER A 46 -27.40 10.17 -11.93
C SER A 46 -28.70 10.88 -11.53
N GLN A 47 -28.99 11.05 -10.24
CA GLN A 47 -30.26 11.60 -9.74
C GLN A 47 -30.10 12.52 -8.53
N GLY A 48 -29.34 13.62 -8.60
CA GLY A 48 -29.49 14.81 -7.73
C GLY A 48 -29.35 14.62 -6.20
N GLU A 49 -29.16 13.40 -5.72
CA GLU A 49 -28.86 13.07 -4.34
C GLU A 49 -27.38 13.38 -4.06
N LYS A 50 -27.07 13.74 -2.81
CA LYS A 50 -25.68 13.88 -2.38
C LYS A 50 -24.99 12.54 -2.60
N ALA A 51 -24.08 12.52 -3.55
CA ALA A 51 -23.10 11.47 -3.76
C ALA A 51 -22.49 11.01 -2.43
N PRO A 52 -22.47 9.70 -2.10
CA PRO A 52 -21.63 9.23 -1.02
C PRO A 52 -20.16 9.52 -1.35
N LEU A 53 -19.39 9.92 -0.34
CA LEU A 53 -17.94 9.95 -0.44
C LEU A 53 -17.46 8.50 -0.48
N ALA A 54 -16.72 8.17 -1.54
CA ALA A 54 -15.99 6.90 -1.63
C ALA A 54 -14.49 7.19 -1.53
N THR A 55 -13.71 6.16 -1.22
CA THR A 55 -12.25 6.24 -1.16
C THR A 55 -11.64 5.26 -2.14
N GLU A 56 -10.64 5.71 -2.89
CA GLU A 56 -9.87 4.88 -3.80
C GLU A 56 -8.37 4.96 -3.48
N PHE A 57 -7.60 3.99 -3.96
CA PHE A 57 -6.14 4.09 -4.00
C PHE A 57 -5.73 4.71 -5.32
N ASP A 58 -5.13 5.89 -5.29
CA ASP A 58 -4.77 6.62 -6.52
C ASP A 58 -3.31 6.41 -6.92
N THR A 59 -2.40 6.31 -5.94
CA THR A 59 -0.97 6.17 -6.14
C THR A 59 -0.36 5.19 -5.14
N GLY A 60 0.75 4.58 -5.51
CA GLY A 60 1.48 3.68 -4.65
C GLY A 60 2.96 3.58 -4.99
N SER A 61 3.73 3.05 -4.05
CA SER A 61 5.15 2.79 -4.21
C SER A 61 5.56 1.52 -3.50
N ARG A 62 6.47 0.77 -4.11
CA ARG A 62 7.00 -0.49 -3.54
C ARG A 62 8.47 -0.33 -3.20
N TRP A 63 8.78 -0.64 -1.96
CA TRP A 63 10.11 -0.50 -1.38
C TRP A 63 10.68 -1.87 -1.04
N GLY A 64 11.94 -2.06 -1.40
CA GLY A 64 12.75 -3.18 -0.93
C GLY A 64 13.33 -2.86 0.44
N LEU A 65 13.19 -3.78 1.37
CA LEU A 65 13.72 -3.67 2.72
C LEU A 65 14.94 -4.57 2.87
N GLN A 66 15.77 -4.26 3.85
CA GLN A 66 16.98 -5.03 4.09
C GLN A 66 16.68 -6.37 4.78
N PHE A 67 15.67 -6.39 5.65
CA PHE A 67 15.26 -7.57 6.40
C PHE A 67 13.73 -7.67 6.49
N PRO A 68 13.21 -8.89 6.74
CA PRO A 68 11.77 -9.07 6.93
C PRO A 68 11.25 -8.31 8.15
N ILE A 69 10.05 -7.74 8.02
CA ILE A 69 9.41 -6.92 9.06
C ILE A 69 8.65 -7.83 10.04
N LEU A 70 8.74 -7.52 11.33
CA LEU A 70 7.87 -8.09 12.38
C LEU A 70 6.68 -7.15 12.67
N SER A 71 6.94 -5.85 12.69
CA SER A 71 5.94 -4.80 12.91
C SER A 71 6.42 -3.48 12.30
N MET A 72 5.49 -2.60 11.94
CA MET A 72 5.81 -1.28 11.42
C MET A 72 5.00 -0.20 12.15
N VAL A 73 5.57 1.00 12.22
CA VAL A 73 4.88 2.19 12.71
C VAL A 73 5.05 3.29 11.66
N PRO A 74 4.01 3.58 10.88
CA PRO A 74 4.02 4.72 9.97
C PRO A 74 3.92 6.02 10.75
N GLN A 75 4.67 7.01 10.31
CA GLN A 75 4.71 8.34 10.89
C GLN A 75 4.85 9.37 9.77
N GLN A 76 4.10 10.47 9.87
CA GLN A 76 4.31 11.57 8.95
C GLN A 76 5.74 12.12 9.11
N GLY A 77 6.44 12.34 7.99
CA GLY A 77 7.82 12.79 8.00
C GLY A 77 7.98 14.04 8.86
N HIS A 78 8.98 14.05 9.75
CA HIS A 78 9.23 15.17 10.64
C HIS A 78 9.67 16.41 9.84
N GLY A 79 8.70 17.22 9.38
CA GLY A 79 8.92 18.60 8.92
C GLY A 79 9.12 18.81 7.43
N VAL A 80 9.01 17.77 6.59
CA VAL A 80 9.06 17.91 5.12
C VAL A 80 7.73 17.46 4.52
N PRO A 81 6.97 18.37 3.88
CA PRO A 81 5.77 18.00 3.13
C PRO A 81 6.13 17.02 2.00
N GLY A 82 5.40 15.91 1.91
CA GLY A 82 5.65 14.90 0.89
C GLY A 82 6.69 13.85 1.26
N GLU A 83 7.07 13.73 2.54
CA GLU A 83 7.84 12.58 3.04
C GLU A 83 7.03 11.79 4.07
N LEU A 84 7.10 10.46 3.98
CA LEU A 84 6.56 9.53 4.97
C LEU A 84 7.69 8.76 5.62
N ASP A 85 7.68 8.72 6.95
CA ASP A 85 8.62 7.94 7.73
C ASP A 85 7.96 6.64 8.17
N VAL A 86 8.64 5.52 8.01
CA VAL A 86 8.21 4.23 8.56
C VAL A 86 9.32 3.67 9.43
N TYR A 87 8.96 3.31 10.66
CA TYR A 87 9.83 2.54 11.53
C TYR A 87 9.50 1.06 11.38
N CYS A 88 10.44 0.29 10.85
CA CYS A 88 10.34 -1.16 10.72
C CYS A 88 11.04 -1.82 11.91
N PHE A 89 10.29 -2.59 12.69
CA PHE A 89 10.81 -3.46 13.74
C PHE A 89 11.14 -4.81 13.14
N GLN A 90 12.40 -5.21 13.23
CA GLN A 90 12.93 -6.45 12.67
C GLN A 90 13.62 -7.26 13.79
N THR A 91 13.90 -8.53 13.53
CA THR A 91 14.49 -9.45 14.53
C THR A 91 15.81 -8.96 15.14
N LYS A 92 16.57 -8.13 14.42
CA LYS A 92 17.92 -7.68 14.82
C LYS A 92 18.11 -6.17 14.87
N ALA A 93 17.13 -5.38 14.43
CA ALA A 93 17.26 -3.94 14.32
C ALA A 93 15.90 -3.24 14.27
N ILE A 94 15.92 -1.93 14.53
CA ILE A 94 14.86 -1.01 14.16
C ILE A 94 15.43 -0.13 13.06
N GLN A 95 14.77 -0.07 11.91
CA GLN A 95 15.22 0.72 10.76
C GLN A 95 14.16 1.76 10.42
N LYS A 96 14.61 3.00 10.21
CA LYS A 96 13.78 4.08 9.70
C LYS A 96 13.91 4.12 8.18
N TYR A 97 12.78 4.11 7.48
CA TYR A 97 12.68 4.35 6.05
C TYR A 97 11.96 5.67 5.81
N THR A 98 12.59 6.57 5.08
CA THR A 98 11.97 7.83 4.65
C THR A 98 11.64 7.70 3.17
N MET A 99 10.34 7.81 2.87
CA MET A 99 9.77 7.60 1.54
C MET A 99 9.33 8.94 1.00
N PRO A 100 9.96 9.42 -0.08
CA PRO A 100 9.54 10.63 -0.75
C PRO A 100 8.35 10.29 -1.65
N MET A 101 7.27 11.04 -1.46
CA MET A 101 5.97 10.80 -2.10
C MET A 101 5.96 11.14 -3.59
N ASP A 102 6.97 11.83 -4.08
CA ASP A 102 7.18 12.08 -5.51
C ASP A 102 7.54 10.80 -6.29
N GLN A 103 7.93 9.73 -5.59
CA GLN A 103 8.22 8.42 -6.19
C GLN A 103 6.99 7.50 -6.26
N CYS A 104 5.81 7.97 -5.84
CA CYS A 104 4.57 7.22 -5.97
C CYS A 104 4.06 7.31 -7.41
N ALA A 105 3.79 6.16 -8.00
CA ALA A 105 3.19 6.04 -9.33
C ALA A 105 1.68 5.78 -9.20
N PRO A 106 0.86 6.13 -10.21
CA PRO A 106 -0.55 5.76 -10.23
C PRO A 106 -0.73 4.26 -10.01
N VAL A 107 -1.67 3.86 -9.16
CA VAL A 107 -2.02 2.43 -9.01
C VAL A 107 -2.68 2.00 -10.32
N GLN A 108 -2.00 1.16 -11.09
CA GLN A 108 -2.63 0.49 -12.23
C GLN A 108 -3.49 -0.64 -11.67
N CYS A 109 -4.79 -0.37 -11.51
CA CYS A 109 -5.77 -1.45 -11.43
C CYS A 109 -5.80 -2.10 -12.80
N GLU A 110 -5.10 -3.22 -12.98
CA GLU A 110 -5.35 -4.07 -14.14
C GLU A 110 -6.81 -4.51 -14.03
N GLU A 111 -7.68 -3.99 -14.92
CA GLU A 111 -8.97 -4.59 -15.15
C GLU A 111 -8.69 -5.98 -15.71
N GLU A 112 -8.68 -7.00 -14.85
CA GLU A 112 -8.76 -8.38 -15.30
C GLU A 112 -10.08 -8.49 -16.07
N GLU A 113 -10.00 -8.38 -17.41
CA GLU A 113 -11.10 -8.64 -18.32
C GLU A 113 -11.45 -10.13 -18.13
N GLU A 114 -12.39 -10.40 -17.22
CA GLU A 114 -12.91 -11.73 -16.94
C GLU A 114 -13.66 -12.19 -18.19
N SER A 115 -12.91 -12.78 -19.11
CA SER A 115 -13.41 -13.41 -20.34
C SER A 115 -14.23 -14.64 -19.95
N TYR A 116 -15.52 -14.43 -19.75
CA TYR A 116 -16.47 -15.53 -19.65
C TYR A 116 -16.52 -16.27 -21.00
N PRO A 117 -16.29 -17.59 -21.02
CA PRO A 117 -16.44 -18.35 -22.26
C PRO A 117 -17.92 -18.34 -22.69
N PRO A 118 -18.23 -18.18 -23.98
CA PRO A 118 -19.59 -18.28 -24.48
C PRO A 118 -20.11 -19.73 -24.34
N GLU A 119 -21.36 -19.85 -23.89
CA GLU A 119 -22.12 -21.12 -23.81
C GLU A 119 -22.32 -21.81 -25.16
#